data_AF-A0A4Q0SFI6-F1
#
_entry.id   AF-A0A4Q0SFI6-F1
#
_cell.length_a   1.000
_cell.length_b   1.000
_cell.length_c   1.000
_cell.angle_alpha   90.00
_cell.angle_beta   90.00
_cell.angle_gamma   90.00
#
_symmetry.space_group_name_H-M   'P 1'
#
loop_
_entity.id
_entity.type
_entity.pdbx_description
1 polymer ?
#
loop_
_entity_poly.entity_id
_entity_poly.type
_entity_poly.pdbx_seq_one_letter_code
_entity_poly.pdbx_strand_id
1 'polypeptide(L)'
;MTRKPTTEKLYLDRARRIAQAEEKTAGRKLDPIELVKTVMAKSLRPASIRQYRSALAFAMSAAAKLQPERASVLNAAIALLRDWRSDGATKIKCTSAWKQKTGVSEDLVRIRHRALASRSENADKLVAAMDCIELTGARFVEWPTALFRQSTTAGYAWELVLVNGKYSNGRANGETRTLRWTELPDHFVSQLNFWIAVAKAADAQRRFDTLQDTLESLMRRVAKAQFPRRTEKEHPTLSSARHAAAARFKAAYIAGAKTYEEKLRGLAIVAALLGHATDATATEHYARADGRNVRFPVPMPDALEVARVRQRYSESDLDKDPSPDTSNTDEFV
;
A
#
# COMPACT_ATOMS: atom_id res chain seq x y z
N MET A 1 -22.10 -5.66 -4.22
CA MET A 1 -20.80 -5.62 -3.52
C MET A 1 -21.04 -5.39 -2.04
N THR A 2 -20.91 -6.44 -1.23
CA THR A 2 -21.15 -6.39 0.23
C THR A 2 -19.85 -6.04 0.94
N ARG A 3 -19.84 -4.98 1.77
CA ARG A 3 -18.65 -4.59 2.54
C ARG A 3 -18.34 -5.67 3.56
N LYS A 4 -17.06 -5.92 3.85
CA LYS A 4 -16.67 -6.88 4.90
C LYS A 4 -17.17 -6.40 6.27
N PRO A 5 -17.68 -7.27 7.16
CA PRO A 5 -18.18 -6.88 8.50
C PRO A 5 -17.18 -6.07 9.33
N THR A 6 -15.88 -6.37 9.19
CA THR A 6 -14.80 -5.60 9.84
C THR A 6 -14.72 -4.16 9.36
N THR A 7 -14.99 -3.91 8.07
CA THR A 7 -15.00 -2.56 7.49
C THR A 7 -16.21 -1.77 7.96
N GLU A 8 -17.35 -2.43 8.11
CA GLU A 8 -18.57 -1.81 8.66
C GLU A 8 -18.37 -1.41 10.12
N LYS A 9 -17.81 -2.31 10.95
CA LYS A 9 -17.44 -2.00 12.33
C LYS A 9 -16.50 -0.80 12.43
N LEU A 10 -15.47 -0.72 11.57
CA LEU A 10 -14.54 0.42 11.54
C LEU A 10 -15.24 1.74 11.18
N TYR A 11 -16.22 1.72 10.25
CA TYR A 11 -17.00 2.92 9.95
C TYR A 11 -17.87 3.35 11.14
N LEU A 12 -18.53 2.41 11.81
CA LEU A 12 -19.35 2.69 12.98
C LEU A 12 -18.51 3.23 14.15
N ASP A 13 -17.38 2.59 14.46
CA ASP A 13 -16.49 3.03 15.53
C ASP A 13 -15.90 4.41 15.24
N ARG A 14 -15.53 4.69 13.97
CA ARG A 14 -15.07 6.02 13.56
C ARG A 14 -16.19 7.06 13.69
N ALA A 15 -17.39 6.77 13.20
CA ALA A 15 -18.53 7.68 13.30
C ALA A 15 -18.86 8.00 14.77
N ARG A 16 -18.83 6.97 15.65
CA ARG A 16 -19.02 7.15 17.09
C ARG A 16 -17.97 8.06 17.70
N ARG A 17 -16.68 7.86 17.39
CA ARG A 17 -15.59 8.72 17.90
C ARG A 17 -15.73 10.16 17.43
N ILE A 18 -16.14 10.37 16.17
CA ILE A 18 -16.39 11.72 15.63
C ILE A 18 -17.53 12.36 16.43
N ALA A 19 -18.69 11.70 16.52
CA ALA A 19 -19.84 12.20 17.26
C ALA A 19 -19.48 12.55 18.72
N GLN A 20 -18.85 11.63 19.44
CA GLN A 20 -18.43 11.86 20.83
C GLN A 20 -17.47 13.05 20.99
N ALA A 21 -16.54 13.24 20.06
CA ALA A 21 -15.62 14.38 20.11
C ALA A 21 -16.35 15.71 19.89
N GLU A 22 -17.29 15.76 18.92
CA GLU A 22 -18.07 16.97 18.67
C GLU A 22 -19.07 17.27 19.79
N GLU A 23 -19.79 16.26 20.29
CA GLU A 23 -20.73 16.40 21.42
C GLU A 23 -20.03 16.86 22.68
N LYS A 24 -18.82 16.33 22.97
CA LYS A 24 -17.99 16.79 24.07
C LYS A 24 -17.59 18.25 23.91
N THR A 25 -17.27 18.68 22.68
CA THR A 25 -16.90 20.06 22.39
C THR A 25 -18.10 21.00 22.53
N ALA A 26 -19.29 20.55 22.14
CA ALA A 26 -20.53 21.32 22.25
C ALA A 26 -21.16 21.29 23.66
N GLY A 27 -20.70 20.41 24.56
CA GLY A 27 -21.28 20.22 25.89
C GLY A 27 -22.68 19.58 25.87
N ARG A 28 -23.14 19.08 24.73
CA ARG A 28 -24.47 18.46 24.57
C ARG A 28 -24.50 17.50 23.39
N LYS A 29 -25.56 16.69 23.32
CA LYS A 29 -25.85 15.88 22.13
C LYS A 29 -26.18 16.77 20.94
N LEU A 30 -25.68 16.37 19.77
CA LEU A 30 -25.90 17.06 18.50
C LEU A 30 -26.92 16.29 17.67
N ASP A 31 -27.85 17.02 17.04
CA ASP A 31 -28.69 16.44 15.99
C ASP A 31 -27.82 16.01 14.78
N PRO A 32 -28.19 14.98 13.98
CA PRO A 32 -27.40 14.55 12.83
C PRO A 32 -27.01 15.66 11.84
N ILE A 33 -27.91 16.62 11.57
CA ILE A 33 -27.61 17.74 10.67
C ILE A 33 -26.57 18.67 11.32
N GLU A 34 -26.74 18.95 12.60
CA GLU A 34 -25.83 19.79 13.36
C GLU A 34 -24.43 19.16 13.47
N LEU A 35 -24.36 17.86 13.76
CA LEU A 35 -23.11 17.11 13.77
C LEU A 35 -22.38 17.23 12.43
N VAL A 36 -23.08 17.04 11.31
CA VAL A 36 -22.49 17.15 9.97
C VAL A 36 -21.97 18.56 9.71
N LYS A 37 -22.75 19.60 10.02
CA LYS A 37 -22.33 21.00 9.85
C LYS A 37 -21.08 21.33 10.68
N THR A 38 -21.04 20.91 11.96
CA THR A 38 -19.88 21.11 12.84
C THR A 38 -18.63 20.42 12.30
N VAL A 39 -18.76 19.19 11.79
CA VAL A 39 -17.65 18.46 11.18
C VAL A 39 -17.19 19.13 9.88
N MET A 40 -18.13 19.59 9.04
CA MET A 40 -17.83 20.28 7.77
C MET A 40 -17.11 21.62 7.98
N ALA A 41 -17.37 22.29 9.10
CA ALA A 41 -16.69 23.53 9.46
C ALA A 41 -15.22 23.33 9.87
N LYS A 42 -14.76 22.09 10.08
CA LYS A 42 -13.37 21.81 10.48
C LYS A 42 -12.40 21.89 9.30
N SER A 43 -11.24 22.49 9.55
CA SER A 43 -10.09 22.43 8.63
C SER A 43 -9.45 21.04 8.70
N LEU A 44 -9.88 20.15 7.81
CA LEU A 44 -9.42 18.76 7.71
C LEU A 44 -8.66 18.53 6.41
N ARG A 45 -7.71 17.58 6.44
CA ARG A 45 -7.02 17.14 5.22
C ARG A 45 -8.00 16.42 4.28
N PRO A 46 -7.82 16.46 2.95
CA PRO A 46 -8.73 15.80 1.99
C PRO A 46 -8.97 14.31 2.27
N ALA A 47 -7.93 13.58 2.73
CA ALA A 47 -8.07 12.18 3.12
C ALA A 47 -8.95 12.00 4.37
N SER A 48 -8.83 12.88 5.36
CA SER A 48 -9.65 12.88 6.56
C SER A 48 -11.10 13.24 6.24
N ILE A 49 -11.34 14.26 5.40
CA ILE A 49 -12.68 14.62 4.89
C ILE A 49 -13.35 13.39 4.28
N ARG A 50 -12.67 12.71 3.36
CA ARG A 50 -13.18 11.49 2.71
C ARG A 50 -13.53 10.41 3.73
N GLN A 51 -12.66 10.17 4.71
CA GLN A 51 -12.88 9.16 5.74
C GLN A 51 -14.03 9.49 6.69
N TYR A 52 -14.14 10.76 7.11
CA TYR A 52 -15.21 11.24 7.99
C TYR A 52 -16.55 11.17 7.28
N ARG A 53 -16.60 11.67 6.04
CA ARG A 53 -17.77 11.60 5.17
C ARG A 53 -18.26 10.17 5.00
N SER A 54 -17.37 9.23 4.64
CA SER A 54 -17.76 7.83 4.45
C SER A 54 -18.24 7.16 5.74
N ALA A 55 -17.62 7.46 6.89
CA ALA A 55 -18.01 6.89 8.17
C ALA A 55 -19.38 7.39 8.64
N LEU A 56 -19.58 8.71 8.63
CA LEU A 56 -20.84 9.33 9.04
C LEU A 56 -21.98 8.92 8.10
N ALA A 57 -21.77 8.97 6.78
CA ALA A 57 -22.80 8.57 5.82
C ALA A 57 -23.19 7.09 5.99
N PHE A 58 -22.22 6.20 6.27
CA PHE A 58 -22.49 4.80 6.54
C PHE A 58 -23.32 4.62 7.83
N ALA A 59 -22.89 5.23 8.94
CA ALA A 59 -23.57 5.11 10.23
C ALA A 59 -25.00 5.68 10.18
N MET A 60 -25.18 6.84 9.54
CA MET A 60 -26.51 7.46 9.36
C MET A 60 -27.40 6.62 8.45
N SER A 61 -26.86 6.02 7.38
CA SER A 61 -27.63 5.12 6.51
C SER A 61 -28.08 3.86 7.26
N ALA A 62 -27.23 3.33 8.14
CA ALA A 62 -27.58 2.19 8.99
C ALA A 62 -28.65 2.58 10.03
N ALA A 63 -28.50 3.74 10.67
CA ALA A 63 -29.47 4.27 11.63
C ALA A 63 -30.84 4.53 10.98
N ALA A 64 -30.88 5.10 9.77
CA ALA A 64 -32.14 5.40 9.07
C ALA A 64 -32.96 4.15 8.73
N LYS A 65 -32.28 3.01 8.51
CA LYS A 65 -32.94 1.71 8.32
C LYS A 65 -33.52 1.14 9.62
N LEU A 66 -32.89 1.42 10.75
CA LEU A 66 -33.29 0.93 12.07
C LEU A 66 -34.29 1.85 12.78
N GLN A 67 -34.30 3.13 12.43
CA GLN A 67 -35.12 4.20 13.02
C GLN A 67 -35.86 4.96 11.91
N PRO A 68 -36.91 4.37 11.30
CA PRO A 68 -37.65 4.98 10.19
C PRO A 68 -38.22 6.37 10.52
N GLU A 69 -38.59 6.59 11.79
CA GLU A 69 -39.11 7.87 12.30
C GLU A 69 -38.07 9.00 12.24
N ARG A 70 -36.78 8.67 12.18
CA ARG A 70 -35.68 9.64 12.04
C ARG A 70 -35.08 9.66 10.63
N ALA A 71 -35.61 8.86 9.71
CA ALA A 71 -35.03 8.69 8.37
C ALA A 71 -34.96 10.01 7.59
N SER A 72 -35.94 10.90 7.74
CA SER A 72 -35.95 12.22 7.08
C SER A 72 -34.73 13.07 7.46
N VAL A 73 -34.50 13.25 8.76
CA VAL A 73 -33.37 14.03 9.29
C VAL A 73 -32.03 13.38 8.94
N LEU A 74 -31.93 12.05 9.05
CA LEU A 74 -30.71 11.31 8.70
C LEU A 74 -30.39 11.40 7.20
N ASN A 75 -31.39 11.31 6.33
CA ASN A 75 -31.23 11.45 4.89
C ASN A 75 -30.81 12.88 4.50
N ALA A 76 -31.35 13.90 5.17
CA ALA A 76 -30.91 15.28 4.98
C ALA A 76 -29.43 15.47 5.38
N ALA A 77 -29.01 14.89 6.50
CA ALA A 77 -27.60 14.90 6.91
C ALA A 77 -26.69 14.14 5.93
N ILE A 78 -27.14 13.01 5.36
CA ILE A 78 -26.42 12.28 4.32
C ILE A 78 -26.29 13.11 3.03
N ALA A 79 -27.32 13.87 2.65
CA ALA A 79 -27.26 14.76 1.49
C ALA A 79 -26.19 15.83 1.66
N LEU A 80 -26.16 16.50 2.82
CA LEU A 80 -25.09 17.47 3.17
C LEU A 80 -23.69 16.85 3.07
N LEU A 81 -23.53 15.62 3.56
CA LEU A 81 -22.27 14.90 3.45
C LEU A 81 -21.88 14.61 2.00
N ARG A 82 -22.83 14.29 1.11
CA ARG A 82 -22.54 14.07 -0.32
C ARG A 82 -22.07 15.35 -1.01
N ASP A 83 -22.67 16.47 -0.63
CA ASP A 83 -22.33 17.79 -1.17
C ASP A 83 -21.07 18.40 -0.55
N TRP A 84 -20.51 17.78 0.49
CA TRP A 84 -19.24 18.18 1.08
C TRP A 84 -18.09 17.95 0.08
N ARG A 85 -17.82 18.99 -0.70
CA ARG A 85 -16.70 19.06 -1.64
C ARG A 85 -15.40 19.35 -0.89
N SER A 86 -14.29 18.82 -1.40
CA SER A 86 -12.96 19.00 -0.79
C SER A 86 -12.30 20.31 -1.21
N ASP A 87 -13.05 21.19 -1.87
CA ASP A 87 -12.54 22.18 -2.82
C ASP A 87 -11.92 23.41 -2.11
N GLY A 88 -11.99 23.48 -0.78
CA GLY A 88 -11.33 24.50 0.04
C GLY A 88 -10.21 23.97 0.94
N ALA A 89 -9.89 22.67 0.90
CA ALA A 89 -8.78 22.15 1.69
C ALA A 89 -7.47 22.73 1.13
N THR A 90 -6.82 23.57 1.94
CA THR A 90 -5.47 24.10 1.67
C THR A 90 -4.59 22.99 1.11
N LYS A 91 -3.68 23.28 0.17
CA LYS A 91 -2.69 22.34 -0.40
C LYS A 91 -1.75 21.77 0.69
N ILE A 92 -2.29 21.02 1.64
CA ILE A 92 -1.55 20.35 2.70
C ILE A 92 -0.93 19.13 2.04
N LYS A 93 0.40 19.12 1.94
CA LYS A 93 1.16 18.00 1.35
C LYS A 93 0.69 16.67 1.96
N CYS A 94 0.27 15.75 1.10
CA CYS A 94 -0.14 14.39 1.47
C CYS A 94 0.96 13.69 2.29
N THR A 95 0.59 12.79 3.21
CA THR A 95 1.56 12.01 4.02
C THR A 95 2.53 11.20 3.17
N SER A 96 2.13 10.77 1.96
CA SER A 96 3.01 10.11 0.99
C SER A 96 4.07 11.03 0.37
N ALA A 97 3.87 12.34 0.39
CA ALA A 97 4.85 13.31 -0.11
C ALA A 97 6.04 13.47 0.86
N TRP A 98 5.83 13.18 2.15
CA TRP A 98 6.86 13.22 3.19
C TRP A 98 7.67 11.93 3.29
N LYS A 99 7.18 10.85 2.65
CA LYS A 99 7.91 9.58 2.62
C LYS A 99 9.13 9.75 1.75
N GLN A 100 10.28 9.33 2.25
CA GLN A 100 11.51 9.28 1.48
C GLN A 100 11.33 8.35 0.26
N LYS A 101 11.66 8.85 -0.93
CA LYS A 101 11.51 8.14 -2.21
C LYS A 101 12.85 7.76 -2.85
N THR A 102 13.95 8.31 -2.35
CA THR A 102 15.32 8.10 -2.83
C THR A 102 16.16 7.50 -1.72
N GLY A 103 17.14 6.64 -2.05
CA GLY A 103 18.02 6.04 -1.05
C GLY A 103 17.36 5.01 -0.13
N VAL A 104 16.13 4.58 -0.47
CA VAL A 104 15.34 3.67 0.39
C VAL A 104 16.01 2.31 0.47
N SER A 105 16.55 1.80 -0.63
CA SER A 105 17.21 0.49 -0.68
C SER A 105 18.44 0.43 0.23
N GLU A 106 19.27 1.48 0.22
CA GLU A 106 20.45 1.61 1.09
C GLU A 106 20.05 1.71 2.56
N ASP A 107 18.99 2.46 2.87
CA ASP A 107 18.49 2.55 4.24
C ASP A 107 17.95 1.20 4.74
N LEU A 108 17.26 0.45 3.89
CA LEU A 108 16.76 -0.89 4.23
C LEU A 108 17.93 -1.86 4.48
N VAL A 109 19.03 -1.77 3.73
CA VAL A 109 20.26 -2.54 3.99
C VAL A 109 20.83 -2.21 5.37
N ARG A 110 20.97 -0.91 5.71
CA ARG A 110 21.46 -0.49 7.04
C ARG A 110 20.55 -0.97 8.17
N ILE A 111 19.23 -0.91 7.98
CA ILE A 111 18.24 -1.42 8.95
C ILE A 111 18.39 -2.92 9.16
N ARG A 112 18.58 -3.72 8.09
CA ARG A 112 18.77 -5.18 8.21
C ARG A 112 20.01 -5.52 9.03
N HIS A 113 21.16 -4.93 8.68
CA HIS A 113 22.40 -5.15 9.43
C HIS A 113 22.24 -4.78 10.91
N ARG A 114 21.60 -3.63 11.20
CA ARG A 114 21.38 -3.20 12.57
C ARG A 114 20.36 -4.07 13.33
N ALA A 115 19.35 -4.60 12.65
CA ALA A 115 18.39 -5.53 13.22
C ALA A 115 19.06 -6.85 13.61
N LEU A 116 19.87 -7.44 12.72
CA LEU A 116 20.62 -8.67 12.99
C LEU A 116 21.68 -8.50 14.08
N ALA A 117 22.28 -7.31 14.18
CA ALA A 117 23.20 -6.97 15.27
C ALA A 117 22.48 -6.72 16.61
N SER A 118 21.14 -6.72 16.64
CA SER A 118 20.37 -6.53 17.88
C SER A 118 20.11 -7.87 18.57
N ARG A 119 19.89 -7.85 19.89
CA ARG A 119 19.52 -9.05 20.67
C ARG A 119 18.03 -9.41 20.57
N SER A 120 17.34 -9.00 19.51
CA SER A 120 15.90 -9.23 19.39
C SER A 120 15.61 -10.59 18.76
N GLU A 121 14.77 -11.40 19.41
CA GLU A 121 14.22 -12.66 18.87
C GLU A 121 13.42 -12.51 17.55
N ASN A 122 13.10 -11.27 17.18
CA ASN A 122 12.35 -10.93 15.97
C ASN A 122 13.23 -10.31 14.89
N ALA A 123 14.56 -10.26 15.09
CA ALA A 123 15.51 -9.73 14.11
C ALA A 123 15.47 -10.52 12.79
N ASP A 124 15.61 -11.84 12.84
CA ASP A 124 15.59 -12.69 11.64
C ASP A 124 14.24 -12.62 10.93
N LYS A 125 13.14 -12.60 11.70
CA LYS A 125 11.78 -12.46 11.17
C LYS A 125 11.58 -11.12 10.46
N LEU A 126 12.11 -10.03 11.03
CA LEU A 126 12.06 -8.71 10.41
C LEU A 126 12.84 -8.69 9.10
N VAL A 127 14.08 -9.20 9.08
CA VAL A 127 14.90 -9.24 7.87
C VAL A 127 14.25 -10.10 6.80
N ALA A 128 13.75 -11.29 7.17
CA ALA A 128 13.01 -12.18 6.30
C ALA A 128 11.81 -11.49 5.65
N ALA A 129 10.99 -10.81 6.46
CA ALA A 129 9.83 -10.07 5.98
C ALA A 129 10.24 -8.95 5.02
N MET A 130 11.26 -8.16 5.36
CA MET A 130 11.76 -7.07 4.51
C MET A 130 12.28 -7.59 3.17
N ASP A 131 13.09 -8.64 3.17
CA ASP A 131 13.66 -9.23 1.96
C ASP A 131 12.58 -9.85 1.07
N CYS A 132 11.66 -10.61 1.65
CA CYS A 132 10.57 -11.20 0.89
C CYS A 132 9.63 -10.13 0.31
N ILE A 133 9.35 -9.05 1.05
CA ILE A 133 8.56 -7.91 0.55
C ILE A 133 9.31 -7.16 -0.56
N GLU A 134 10.62 -6.96 -0.45
CA GLU A 134 11.40 -6.26 -1.48
C GLU A 134 11.59 -7.13 -2.74
N LEU A 135 11.70 -8.44 -2.59
CA LEU A 135 11.75 -9.41 -3.68
C LEU A 135 10.45 -9.46 -4.49
N THR A 136 9.31 -9.45 -3.80
CA THR A 136 7.99 -9.75 -4.40
C THR A 136 7.09 -8.53 -4.57
N GLY A 137 7.40 -7.43 -3.87
CA GLY A 137 6.47 -6.32 -3.74
C GLY A 137 5.20 -6.68 -2.98
N ALA A 138 5.16 -7.74 -2.17
CA ALA A 138 3.96 -8.13 -1.43
C ALA A 138 3.56 -7.19 -0.30
N ARG A 139 2.25 -7.08 -0.03
CA ARG A 139 1.78 -6.44 1.20
C ARG A 139 1.94 -7.44 2.33
N PHE A 140 2.16 -6.91 3.53
CA PHE A 140 2.33 -7.75 4.71
C PHE A 140 1.13 -8.71 4.90
N VAL A 141 -0.09 -8.21 4.75
CA VAL A 141 -1.34 -8.97 4.86
C VAL A 141 -1.56 -10.07 3.81
N GLU A 142 -0.70 -10.18 2.78
CA GLU A 142 -0.85 -11.19 1.72
C GLU A 142 -0.12 -12.50 2.07
N TRP A 143 0.86 -12.45 2.98
CA TRP A 143 1.75 -13.56 3.31
C TRP A 143 1.11 -14.79 3.96
N PRO A 144 0.07 -14.68 4.82
CA PRO A 144 -0.59 -15.86 5.37
C PRO A 144 -1.15 -16.81 4.30
N THR A 145 -1.54 -16.24 3.16
CA THR A 145 -2.13 -16.98 2.03
C THR A 145 -1.12 -17.40 0.96
N ALA A 146 0.17 -17.11 1.17
CA ALA A 146 1.19 -17.35 0.16
C ALA A 146 1.35 -18.84 -0.16
N LEU A 147 1.39 -19.15 -1.46
CA LEU A 147 1.74 -20.47 -1.98
C LEU A 147 2.97 -20.34 -2.86
N PHE A 148 4.10 -20.87 -2.39
CA PHE A 148 5.36 -20.90 -3.12
C PHE A 148 5.71 -22.33 -3.50
N ARG A 149 6.05 -22.56 -4.77
CA ARG A 149 6.30 -23.90 -5.32
C ARG A 149 7.11 -23.82 -6.62
N GLN A 150 7.58 -24.97 -7.09
CA GLN A 150 8.08 -25.09 -8.45
C GLN A 150 6.98 -24.71 -9.44
N SER A 151 7.33 -23.97 -10.49
CA SER A 151 6.33 -23.54 -11.47
C SER A 151 5.92 -24.68 -12.38
N THR A 152 4.63 -24.73 -12.70
CA THR A 152 4.09 -25.62 -13.72
C THR A 152 4.06 -24.97 -15.11
N THR A 153 4.52 -23.72 -15.22
CA THR A 153 4.56 -22.98 -16.49
C THR A 153 5.94 -23.14 -17.12
N ALA A 154 5.99 -23.56 -18.39
CA ALA A 154 7.23 -23.73 -19.12
C ALA A 154 8.09 -22.45 -19.10
N GLY A 155 9.39 -22.61 -18.92
CA GLY A 155 10.35 -21.50 -18.85
C GLY A 155 10.49 -20.85 -17.46
N TYR A 156 9.78 -21.33 -16.44
CA TYR A 156 9.89 -20.84 -15.07
C TYR A 156 10.24 -21.96 -14.09
N ALA A 157 11.24 -21.75 -13.22
CA ALA A 157 11.58 -22.70 -12.16
C ALA A 157 10.65 -22.55 -10.95
N TRP A 158 10.28 -21.32 -10.60
CA TRP A 158 9.56 -21.03 -9.35
C TRP A 158 8.37 -20.12 -9.56
N GLU A 159 7.32 -20.34 -8.78
CA GLU A 159 6.16 -19.46 -8.73
C GLU A 159 5.66 -19.20 -7.30
N LEU A 160 5.22 -17.96 -7.08
CA LEU A 160 4.56 -17.51 -5.87
C LEU A 160 3.16 -16.99 -6.21
N VAL A 161 2.14 -17.61 -5.63
CA VAL A 161 0.75 -17.16 -5.73
C VAL A 161 0.34 -16.49 -4.42
N LEU A 162 -0.27 -15.30 -4.53
CA LEU A 162 -0.73 -14.49 -3.40
C LEU A 162 -2.19 -14.12 -3.59
N VAL A 163 -3.02 -14.21 -2.54
CA VAL A 163 -4.33 -13.57 -2.54
C VAL A 163 -4.14 -12.05 -2.42
N ASN A 164 -4.73 -11.28 -3.32
CA ASN A 164 -4.59 -9.84 -3.35
C ASN A 164 -5.26 -9.20 -2.13
N GLY A 165 -4.49 -8.48 -1.32
CA GLY A 165 -4.99 -7.81 -0.11
C GLY A 165 -6.00 -6.69 -0.38
N LYS A 166 -6.22 -6.33 -1.66
CA LYS A 166 -7.19 -5.32 -2.11
C LYS A 166 -8.38 -5.89 -2.88
N TYR A 167 -8.50 -7.21 -3.01
CA TYR A 167 -9.53 -7.85 -3.84
C TYR A 167 -10.96 -7.42 -3.46
N SER A 168 -11.27 -7.42 -2.16
CA SER A 168 -12.64 -7.18 -1.65
C SER A 168 -13.24 -5.80 -1.95
N ASN A 169 -12.45 -4.87 -2.52
CA ASN A 169 -12.89 -3.50 -2.80
C ASN A 169 -12.86 -3.16 -4.31
N GLY A 170 -12.69 -4.15 -5.21
CA GLY A 170 -12.58 -3.91 -6.66
C GLY A 170 -11.32 -3.14 -7.06
N ARG A 171 -10.30 -3.12 -6.17
CA ARG A 171 -9.05 -2.36 -6.32
C ARG A 171 -7.86 -3.23 -6.71
N ALA A 172 -8.06 -4.54 -6.92
CA ALA A 172 -7.08 -5.47 -7.44
C ALA A 172 -7.44 -5.93 -8.88
N ASN A 173 -6.46 -6.41 -9.63
CA ASN A 173 -6.61 -6.99 -10.97
C ASN A 173 -7.07 -8.46 -10.96
N GLY A 174 -7.47 -8.98 -9.80
CA GLY A 174 -7.92 -10.35 -9.60
C GLY A 174 -8.00 -10.71 -8.12
N GLU A 175 -8.55 -11.88 -7.82
CA GLU A 175 -8.52 -12.46 -6.47
C GLU A 175 -7.10 -12.80 -6.05
N THR A 176 -6.33 -13.40 -6.97
CA THR A 176 -4.94 -13.74 -6.79
C THR A 176 -4.05 -12.94 -7.75
N ARG A 177 -2.75 -12.96 -7.46
CA ARG A 177 -1.70 -12.63 -8.42
C ARG A 177 -0.56 -13.64 -8.31
N THR A 178 0.17 -13.79 -9.40
CA THR A 178 1.21 -14.80 -9.58
C THR A 178 2.50 -14.11 -9.97
N LEU A 179 3.59 -14.49 -9.30
CA LEU A 179 4.95 -14.05 -9.58
C LEU A 179 5.76 -15.27 -9.99
N ARG A 180 6.40 -15.22 -11.15
CA ARG A 180 7.22 -16.32 -11.67
C ARG A 180 8.66 -15.90 -11.88
N TRP A 181 9.59 -16.80 -11.60
CA TRP A 181 11.02 -16.61 -11.84
C TRP A 181 11.54 -17.72 -12.75
N THR A 182 12.30 -17.33 -13.78
CA THR A 182 13.02 -18.29 -14.64
C THR A 182 13.97 -19.11 -13.79
N GLU A 183 14.69 -18.42 -12.92
CA GLU A 183 15.57 -18.97 -11.89
C GLU A 183 15.44 -18.13 -10.62
N LEU A 184 15.56 -18.77 -9.46
CA LEU A 184 15.61 -18.09 -8.17
C LEU A 184 16.73 -18.71 -7.33
N PRO A 185 17.75 -17.94 -6.92
CA PRO A 185 18.81 -18.46 -6.07
C PRO A 185 18.29 -19.13 -4.80
N ASP A 186 18.93 -20.23 -4.39
CA ASP A 186 18.49 -21.08 -3.27
C ASP A 186 18.32 -20.30 -1.96
N HIS A 187 19.19 -19.32 -1.70
CA HIS A 187 19.06 -18.50 -0.50
C HIS A 187 17.74 -17.70 -0.48
N PHE A 188 17.22 -17.24 -1.63
CA PHE A 188 15.90 -16.61 -1.70
C PHE A 188 14.76 -17.63 -1.58
N VAL A 189 14.93 -18.84 -2.12
CA VAL A 189 13.99 -19.96 -1.94
C VAL A 189 13.85 -20.29 -0.44
N SER A 190 14.96 -20.47 0.27
CA SER A 190 14.98 -20.70 1.72
C SER A 190 14.35 -19.54 2.49
N GLN A 191 14.67 -18.30 2.10
CA GLN A 191 14.15 -17.10 2.77
C GLN A 191 12.63 -16.96 2.62
N LEU A 192 12.10 -17.22 1.42
CA LEU A 192 10.66 -17.24 1.15
C LEU A 192 9.96 -18.33 1.95
N ASN A 193 10.48 -19.56 1.92
CA ASN A 193 9.91 -20.67 2.68
C ASN A 193 9.87 -20.38 4.19
N PHE A 194 10.96 -19.85 4.74
CA PHE A 194 11.02 -19.43 6.14
C PHE A 194 9.96 -18.38 6.47
N TRP A 195 9.89 -17.30 5.68
CA TRP A 195 8.95 -16.21 5.94
C TRP A 195 7.49 -16.65 5.80
N ILE A 196 7.18 -17.46 4.77
CA ILE A 196 5.84 -18.02 4.57
C ILE A 196 5.45 -18.91 5.75
N ALA A 197 6.36 -19.75 6.25
CA ALA A 197 6.11 -20.59 7.41
C ALA A 197 5.82 -19.75 8.67
N VAL A 198 6.61 -18.70 8.91
CA VAL A 198 6.39 -17.76 10.04
C VAL A 198 5.02 -17.08 9.92
N ALA A 199 4.68 -16.57 8.74
CA ALA A 199 3.41 -15.89 8.50
C ALA A 199 2.20 -16.82 8.71
N LYS A 200 2.26 -18.04 8.13
CA LYS A 200 1.21 -19.05 8.29
C LYS A 200 1.05 -19.53 9.72
N ALA A 201 2.16 -19.75 10.44
CA ALA A 201 2.12 -20.17 11.84
C ALA A 201 1.47 -19.10 12.73
N ALA A 202 1.83 -17.82 12.52
CA ALA A 202 1.23 -16.72 13.25
C ALA A 202 -0.26 -16.56 12.93
N ASP A 203 -0.66 -16.73 11.66
CA ASP A 203 -2.07 -16.65 11.24
C ASP A 203 -2.92 -17.80 11.78
N ALA A 204 -2.40 -19.04 11.76
CA ALA A 204 -3.04 -20.21 12.36
C ALA A 204 -3.32 -20.00 13.87
N GLN A 205 -2.46 -19.25 14.55
CA GLN A 205 -2.64 -18.86 15.96
C GLN A 205 -3.46 -17.57 16.15
N ARG A 206 -3.97 -16.96 15.07
CA ARG A 206 -4.67 -15.66 15.05
C ARG A 206 -3.84 -14.51 15.65
N ARG A 207 -2.52 -14.57 15.45
CA ARG A 207 -1.51 -13.63 15.98
C ARG A 207 -0.74 -12.90 14.87
N PHE A 208 -1.20 -13.00 13.61
CA PHE A 208 -0.50 -12.36 12.49
C PHE A 208 -0.46 -10.83 12.62
N ASP A 209 -1.55 -10.20 13.06
CA ASP A 209 -1.58 -8.74 13.34
C ASP A 209 -0.58 -8.37 14.44
N THR A 210 -0.49 -9.17 15.52
CA THR A 210 0.49 -8.96 16.59
C THR A 210 1.92 -9.12 16.10
N LEU A 211 2.19 -10.10 15.23
CA LEU A 211 3.49 -10.25 14.59
C LEU A 211 3.81 -9.00 13.76
N GLN A 212 2.86 -8.51 12.95
CA GLN A 212 3.05 -7.29 12.16
C GLN A 212 3.43 -6.10 13.05
N ASP A 213 2.64 -5.83 14.10
CA ASP A 213 2.89 -4.71 15.02
C ASP A 213 4.25 -4.82 15.72
N THR A 214 4.65 -6.04 16.06
CA THR A 214 5.95 -6.34 16.69
C THR A 214 7.10 -6.03 15.73
N LEU A 215 7.00 -6.48 14.47
CA LEU A 215 8.02 -6.21 13.45
C LEU A 215 8.09 -4.72 13.09
N GLU A 216 6.95 -4.04 12.98
CA GLU A 216 6.88 -2.58 12.75
C GLU A 216 7.53 -1.81 13.90
N SER A 217 7.28 -2.22 15.15
CA SER A 217 7.86 -1.60 16.34
C SER A 217 9.37 -1.81 16.42
N LEU A 218 9.86 -3.01 16.12
CA LEU A 218 11.29 -3.30 16.02
C LEU A 218 11.94 -2.46 14.91
N MET A 219 11.34 -2.43 13.71
CA MET A 219 11.85 -1.65 12.59
C MET A 219 11.92 -0.16 12.92
N ARG A 220 10.87 0.40 13.55
CA ARG A 220 10.86 1.81 13.96
C ARG A 220 11.98 2.11 14.96
N ARG A 221 12.19 1.25 15.95
CA ARG A 221 13.26 1.40 16.95
C ARG A 221 14.64 1.34 16.29
N VAL A 222 14.86 0.38 15.38
CA VAL A 222 16.12 0.25 14.62
C VAL A 222 16.34 1.47 13.72
N ALA A 223 15.32 1.89 12.97
CA ALA A 223 15.41 3.05 12.08
C ALA A 223 15.70 4.35 12.84
N LYS A 224 15.04 4.58 13.99
CA LYS A 224 15.29 5.76 14.83
C LYS A 224 16.71 5.80 15.37
N ALA A 225 17.26 4.66 15.77
CA ALA A 225 18.65 4.55 16.22
C ALA A 225 19.64 4.77 15.08
N GLN A 226 19.32 4.27 13.88
CA GLN A 226 20.19 4.37 12.70
C GLN A 226 20.17 5.77 12.07
N PHE A 227 19.03 6.47 12.15
CA PHE A 227 18.80 7.77 11.50
C PHE A 227 18.27 8.82 12.50
N PRO A 228 19.06 9.20 13.52
CA PRO A 228 18.58 10.04 14.62
C PRO A 228 18.22 11.47 14.20
N ARG A 229 18.74 11.95 13.07
CA ARG A 229 18.49 13.30 12.54
C ARG A 229 17.23 13.38 11.65
N ARG A 230 16.65 12.25 11.26
CA ARG A 230 15.43 12.21 10.43
C ARG A 230 14.19 12.30 11.30
N THR A 231 13.15 12.95 10.77
CA THR A 231 11.84 12.98 11.43
C THR A 231 11.16 11.62 11.34
N GLU A 232 10.20 11.36 12.23
CA GLU A 232 9.48 10.06 12.27
C GLU A 232 8.81 9.70 10.93
N LYS A 233 8.41 10.69 10.13
CA LYS A 233 7.75 10.48 8.83
C LYS A 233 8.74 10.10 7.71
N GLU A 234 10.02 10.39 7.92
CA GLU A 234 11.10 10.11 6.97
C GLU A 234 11.75 8.75 7.25
N HIS A 235 11.49 8.14 8.40
CA HIS A 235 12.02 6.82 8.72
C HIS A 235 11.40 5.74 7.83
N PRO A 236 12.22 4.82 7.27
CA PRO A 236 11.70 3.68 6.55
C PRO A 236 10.77 2.82 7.42
N THR A 237 9.74 2.27 6.78
CA THR A 237 8.75 1.35 7.39
C THR A 237 8.71 0.05 6.60
N LEU A 238 7.97 -0.97 7.04
CA LEU A 238 7.81 -2.20 6.27
C LEU A 238 7.25 -1.93 4.86
N SER A 239 6.39 -0.91 4.73
CA SER A 239 5.90 -0.46 3.42
C SER A 239 7.00 0.10 2.52
N SER A 240 8.14 0.53 3.05
CA SER A 240 9.28 1.02 2.27
C SER A 240 9.92 -0.10 1.45
N ALA A 241 9.98 -1.34 1.96
CA ALA A 241 10.45 -2.50 1.19
C ALA A 241 9.58 -2.73 -0.06
N ARG A 242 8.26 -2.56 0.05
CA ARG A 242 7.36 -2.64 -1.11
C ARG A 242 7.58 -1.49 -2.09
N HIS A 243 7.96 -0.30 -1.60
CA HIS A 243 8.32 0.81 -2.47
C HIS A 243 9.62 0.55 -3.23
N ALA A 244 10.63 -0.07 -2.59
CA ALA A 244 11.86 -0.50 -3.26
C ALA A 244 11.59 -1.57 -4.33
N ALA A 245 10.74 -2.57 -4.03
CA ALA A 245 10.30 -3.55 -5.03
C ALA A 245 9.65 -2.88 -6.25
N ALA A 246 8.73 -1.94 -6.01
CA ALA A 246 8.05 -1.23 -7.09
C ALA A 246 9.01 -0.37 -7.93
N ALA A 247 9.98 0.31 -7.31
CA ALA A 247 11.03 1.04 -8.03
C ALA A 247 11.83 0.12 -8.95
N ARG A 248 12.24 -1.05 -8.44
CA ARG A 248 12.97 -2.06 -9.23
C ARG A 248 12.14 -2.61 -10.38
N PHE A 249 10.85 -2.89 -10.17
CA PHE A 249 9.97 -3.34 -11.26
C PHE A 249 9.81 -2.26 -12.33
N LYS A 250 9.70 -0.99 -11.95
CA LYS A 250 9.67 0.12 -12.92
C LYS A 250 10.98 0.24 -13.69
N ALA A 251 12.12 0.09 -13.02
CA ALA A 251 13.42 0.09 -13.68
C ALA A 251 13.52 -1.02 -14.74
N ALA A 252 13.02 -2.22 -14.41
CA ALA A 252 13.06 -3.36 -15.33
C ALA A 252 12.09 -3.25 -16.51
N TYR A 253 10.87 -2.77 -16.29
CA TYR A 253 9.79 -2.85 -17.30
C TYR A 253 9.42 -1.52 -17.96
N ILE A 254 9.85 -0.39 -17.42
CA ILE A 254 9.42 0.94 -17.88
C ILE A 254 10.60 1.82 -18.30
N ALA A 255 11.73 1.77 -17.58
CA ALA A 255 12.83 2.73 -17.82
C ALA A 255 13.44 2.63 -19.22
N GLY A 256 13.38 1.46 -19.86
CA GLY A 256 13.87 1.24 -21.23
C GLY A 256 12.82 1.42 -22.33
N ALA A 257 11.58 1.78 -21.99
CA ALA A 257 10.51 1.94 -22.98
C ALA A 257 10.79 3.16 -23.87
N LYS A 258 10.79 2.95 -25.19
CA LYS A 258 11.01 4.00 -26.21
C LYS A 258 9.70 4.47 -26.83
N THR A 259 8.66 3.64 -26.78
CA THR A 259 7.33 3.97 -27.30
C THR A 259 6.31 4.08 -26.18
N TYR A 260 5.21 4.80 -26.47
CA TYR A 260 4.06 4.88 -25.56
C TYR A 260 3.47 3.50 -25.26
N GLU A 261 3.37 2.63 -26.27
CA GLU A 261 2.85 1.28 -26.13
C GLU A 261 3.72 0.41 -25.22
N GLU A 262 5.05 0.49 -25.37
CA GLU A 262 6.00 -0.20 -24.49
C GLU A 262 5.86 0.29 -23.04
N LYS A 263 5.70 1.60 -22.85
CA LYS A 263 5.50 2.21 -21.52
C LYS A 263 4.20 1.75 -20.88
N LEU A 264 3.09 1.73 -21.64
CA LEU A 264 1.80 1.22 -21.18
C LEU A 264 1.88 -0.25 -20.79
N ARG A 265 2.52 -1.07 -21.62
CA ARG A 265 2.74 -2.49 -21.32
C ARG A 265 3.55 -2.68 -20.04
N GLY A 266 4.63 -1.92 -19.89
CA GLY A 266 5.45 -1.91 -18.68
C GLY A 266 4.66 -1.53 -17.43
N LEU A 267 3.80 -0.51 -17.52
CA LEU A 267 2.91 -0.09 -16.44
C LEU A 267 1.89 -1.17 -16.07
N ALA A 268 1.30 -1.86 -17.04
CA ALA A 268 0.39 -2.97 -16.82
C ALA A 268 1.10 -4.15 -16.12
N ILE A 269 2.33 -4.47 -16.52
CA ILE A 269 3.17 -5.49 -15.88
C ILE A 269 3.42 -5.12 -14.41
N VAL A 270 3.88 -3.89 -14.14
CA VAL A 270 4.15 -3.42 -12.76
C VAL A 270 2.87 -3.41 -11.92
N ALA A 271 1.73 -3.01 -12.50
CA ALA A 271 0.45 -3.01 -11.82
C ALA A 271 0.00 -4.45 -11.46
N ALA A 272 0.17 -5.41 -12.36
CA ALA A 272 -0.15 -6.82 -12.12
C ALA A 272 0.74 -7.42 -11.01
N LEU A 273 2.06 -7.22 -11.10
CA LEU A 273 3.01 -7.63 -10.06
C LEU A 273 2.64 -7.05 -8.69
N LEU A 274 2.14 -5.82 -8.64
CA LEU A 274 1.71 -5.15 -7.41
C LEU A 274 0.25 -5.41 -6.99
N GLY A 275 -0.50 -6.19 -7.77
CA GLY A 275 -1.90 -6.52 -7.47
C GLY A 275 -2.83 -5.30 -7.54
N HIS A 276 -2.64 -4.42 -8.52
CA HIS A 276 -3.43 -3.21 -8.72
C HIS A 276 -4.43 -3.37 -9.86
N ALA A 277 -5.66 -2.90 -9.66
CA ALA A 277 -6.67 -2.91 -10.72
C ALA A 277 -6.45 -1.89 -11.85
N THR A 278 -5.54 -0.91 -11.65
CA THR A 278 -5.24 0.14 -12.62
C THR A 278 -3.75 0.47 -12.63
N ASP A 279 -3.25 0.87 -13.79
CA ASP A 279 -1.89 1.37 -14.02
C ASP A 279 -1.60 2.72 -13.34
N ALA A 280 -2.59 3.58 -13.10
CA ALA A 280 -2.42 4.90 -12.45
C ALA A 280 -1.77 4.83 -11.06
N THR A 281 -1.96 3.73 -10.34
CA THR A 281 -1.29 3.59 -9.03
C THR A 281 0.16 3.14 -9.15
N ALA A 282 0.54 2.52 -10.27
CA ALA A 282 1.92 2.22 -10.59
C ALA A 282 2.68 3.51 -10.94
N THR A 283 2.07 4.46 -11.66
CA THR A 283 2.71 5.73 -12.03
C THR A 283 2.98 6.65 -10.82
N GLU A 284 1.95 7.02 -10.05
CA GLU A 284 2.01 8.17 -9.12
C GLU A 284 2.56 7.88 -7.71
N HIS A 285 2.40 6.66 -7.20
CA HIS A 285 2.48 6.42 -5.74
C HIS A 285 3.72 5.66 -5.26
N TYR A 286 4.55 5.16 -6.17
CA TYR A 286 5.75 4.40 -5.83
C TYR A 286 7.01 5.15 -6.24
N ALA A 287 8.12 4.83 -5.58
CA ALA A 287 9.43 5.39 -5.87
C ALA A 287 9.76 5.30 -7.38
N ARG A 288 10.60 6.23 -7.85
CA ARG A 288 11.03 6.29 -9.25
C ARG A 288 11.86 5.04 -9.60
N ALA A 289 12.02 4.76 -10.90
CA ALA A 289 12.94 3.72 -11.34
C ALA A 289 14.31 3.96 -10.72
N ASP A 290 14.85 2.92 -10.07
CA ASP A 290 16.20 2.92 -9.51
C ASP A 290 16.88 1.64 -9.96
N GLY A 291 17.83 1.78 -10.90
CA GLY A 291 18.59 0.67 -11.48
C GLY A 291 19.86 0.34 -10.69
N ARG A 292 20.18 1.07 -9.61
CA ARG A 292 21.48 0.96 -8.93
C ARG A 292 21.61 -0.26 -8.01
N ASN A 293 20.54 -1.04 -7.83
CA ASN A 293 20.53 -2.16 -6.89
C ASN A 293 19.88 -3.42 -7.48
N VAL A 294 20.71 -4.30 -8.06
CA VAL A 294 20.29 -5.58 -8.68
C VAL A 294 20.15 -6.71 -7.64
N ARG A 295 20.02 -6.37 -6.34
CA ARG A 295 20.01 -7.37 -5.24
C ARG A 295 18.98 -8.48 -5.44
N PHE A 296 17.82 -8.18 -6.03
CA PHE A 296 16.71 -9.12 -6.13
C PHE A 296 16.32 -9.39 -7.59
N PRO A 297 16.18 -10.67 -8.00
CA PRO A 297 15.70 -11.00 -9.34
C PRO A 297 14.26 -10.50 -9.56
N VAL A 298 13.97 -10.07 -10.79
CA VAL A 298 12.68 -9.49 -11.16
C VAL A 298 11.73 -10.60 -11.61
N PRO A 299 10.57 -10.78 -10.94
CA PRO A 299 9.57 -11.74 -11.35
C PRO A 299 8.79 -11.30 -12.57
N MET A 300 8.29 -12.26 -13.34
CA MET A 300 7.29 -12.08 -14.39
C MET A 300 5.88 -12.33 -13.83
N PRO A 301 4.88 -11.49 -14.15
CA PRO A 301 3.49 -11.76 -13.81
C PRO A 301 2.87 -12.78 -14.77
N ASP A 302 1.69 -13.31 -14.42
CA ASP A 302 0.87 -14.05 -15.37
C ASP A 302 0.28 -13.14 -16.46
N ALA A 303 0.32 -13.56 -17.72
CA ALA A 303 -0.17 -12.75 -18.85
C ALA A 303 -1.66 -12.40 -18.74
N LEU A 304 -2.49 -13.32 -18.22
CA LEU A 304 -3.92 -13.07 -18.01
C LEU A 304 -4.15 -12.05 -16.88
N GLU A 305 -3.26 -12.00 -15.88
CA GLU A 305 -3.31 -10.99 -14.82
C GLU A 305 -2.95 -9.60 -15.31
N VAL A 306 -2.01 -9.50 -16.26
CA VAL A 306 -1.65 -8.25 -16.93
C VAL A 306 -2.83 -7.75 -17.77
N ALA A 307 -3.46 -8.62 -18.55
CA ALA A 307 -4.60 -8.27 -19.39
C ALA A 307 -5.82 -7.73 -18.60
N ARG A 308 -5.95 -8.07 -17.32
CA ARG A 308 -7.02 -7.55 -16.43
C ARG A 308 -6.75 -6.16 -15.87
N VAL A 309 -5.55 -5.61 -16.03
CA VAL A 309 -5.23 -4.26 -15.55
C VAL A 309 -5.94 -3.22 -16.40
N ARG A 310 -6.75 -2.38 -15.77
CA ARG A 310 -7.46 -1.30 -16.48
C ARG A 310 -6.53 -0.13 -16.73
N GLN A 311 -6.44 0.29 -17.98
CA GLN A 311 -5.70 1.48 -18.36
C GLN A 311 -6.38 2.75 -17.82
N ARG A 312 -5.56 3.63 -17.24
CA ARG A 312 -5.91 4.97 -16.78
C ARG A 312 -4.82 5.98 -17.13
N TYR A 313 -3.61 5.52 -17.48
CA TYR A 313 -2.58 6.38 -18.05
C TYR A 313 -2.96 6.77 -19.49
N SER A 314 -2.91 8.06 -19.79
CA SER A 314 -3.21 8.60 -21.11
C SER A 314 -2.00 9.26 -21.76
N GLU A 315 -2.07 9.45 -23.06
CA GLU A 315 -1.00 10.06 -23.86
C GLU A 315 -0.67 11.48 -23.39
N SER A 316 -1.67 12.23 -22.90
CA SER A 316 -1.50 13.54 -22.26
C SER A 316 -0.65 13.55 -20.98
N ASP A 317 -0.31 12.38 -20.44
CA ASP A 317 0.58 12.23 -19.28
C ASP A 317 2.03 11.92 -19.69
N LEU A 318 2.33 11.77 -20.99
CA LEU A 318 3.71 11.67 -21.49
C LEU A 318 4.46 13.00 -21.35
N ASP A 319 3.83 14.11 -21.70
CA ASP A 319 4.43 15.46 -21.65
C ASP A 319 4.79 15.93 -20.23
N LYS A 320 4.29 15.24 -19.20
CA LYS A 320 4.52 15.56 -17.78
C LYS A 320 5.63 14.73 -17.14
N ASP A 321 6.07 13.66 -17.80
CA ASP A 321 7.17 12.84 -17.30
C ASP A 321 8.48 13.48 -17.78
N PRO A 322 9.35 13.97 -16.87
CA PRO A 322 10.63 14.49 -17.30
C PRO A 322 11.38 13.36 -18.01
N SER A 323 11.84 13.62 -19.24
CA SER A 323 12.73 12.72 -19.96
C SER A 323 13.83 12.22 -19.03
N PRO A 324 14.25 10.94 -19.14
CA PRO A 324 15.41 10.47 -18.41
C PRO A 324 16.57 11.42 -18.69
N ASP A 325 17.18 11.91 -17.62
CA ASP A 325 18.31 12.82 -17.71
C ASP A 325 19.47 12.06 -18.39
N THR A 326 19.63 12.31 -19.69
CA THR A 326 20.71 11.74 -20.51
C THR A 326 22.02 12.52 -20.35
N SER A 327 22.10 13.50 -19.44
CA SER A 327 23.34 14.24 -19.17
C SER A 327 24.22 13.52 -18.14
N ASN A 328 24.76 12.35 -18.53
CA ASN A 328 26.03 11.88 -17.97
C ASN A 328 26.65 10.78 -18.87
N THR A 329 26.97 11.17 -20.10
CA THR A 329 28.03 10.53 -20.87
C THR A 329 29.13 11.55 -21.04
N ASP A 330 29.94 11.73 -20.01
CA ASP A 330 31.27 12.33 -20.14
C ASP A 330 32.31 11.39 -19.52
N GLU A 331 33.14 10.88 -20.44
CA GLU A 331 34.58 10.67 -20.31
C GLU A 331 35.16 10.10 -19.01
N PHE A 332 35.48 8.81 -19.05
CA PHE A 332 36.74 8.32 -18.48
C PHE A 332 37.41 7.43 -19.53
N VAL A 333 38.35 8.03 -20.26
CA VAL A 333 39.52 7.36 -20.84
C VAL A 333 40.55 7.17 -19.74
#